data_AF-A0A0A0I6U5-F1
#
_entry.id   AF-A0A0A0I6U5-F1
#
_cell.length_a   1.000
_cell.length_b   1.000
_cell.length_c   1.000
_cell.angle_alpha   90.00
_cell.angle_beta   90.00
_cell.angle_gamma   90.00
#
_symmetry.space_group_name_H-M   'P 1'
#
loop_
_entity.id
_entity.type
_entity.pdbx_description
1 polymer ?
#
loop_
_entity_poly.entity_id
_entity_poly.type
_entity_poly.pdbx_seq_one_letter_code
_entity_poly.pdbx_strand_id
1 'polypeptide(L)'
;MRNFLVSAVVDIILIFAFYYLFRAIINESTRHKMYEKYISSFAKFVIYLFVITILITGITALIFYKTRYVNYLNVISSALVSVFVGFVISLVPTKGAGDKKKHK
;
A
#
# COMPACT_ATOMS: atom_id res chain seq x y z
N MET A 1 -19.31 -6.97 -15.72
CA MET A 1 -17.89 -7.38 -15.68
C MET A 1 -16.93 -6.37 -16.32
N ARG A 2 -17.35 -5.61 -17.36
CA ARG A 2 -16.49 -4.59 -18.00
C ARG A 2 -15.96 -3.54 -17.01
N ASN A 3 -16.82 -3.01 -16.15
CA ASN A 3 -16.43 -2.02 -15.13
C ASN A 3 -15.45 -2.59 -14.10
N PHE A 4 -15.59 -3.88 -13.76
CA PHE A 4 -14.66 -4.56 -12.84
C PHE A 4 -13.25 -4.69 -13.44
N LEU A 5 -13.15 -5.13 -14.70
CA LEU A 5 -11.86 -5.22 -15.38
C LEU A 5 -11.17 -3.86 -15.53
N VAL A 6 -11.94 -2.83 -15.88
CA VAL A 6 -11.41 -1.45 -15.96
C VAL A 6 -10.93 -0.98 -14.59
N SER A 7 -11.71 -1.18 -13.53
CA SER A 7 -11.29 -0.84 -12.16
C SER A 7 -10.03 -1.60 -11.74
N ALA A 8 -9.93 -2.89 -12.02
CA ALA A 8 -8.74 -3.67 -11.69
C ALA A 8 -7.48 -3.17 -12.42
N VAL A 9 -7.60 -2.79 -13.70
CA VAL A 9 -6.48 -2.19 -14.45
C VAL A 9 -6.09 -0.84 -13.85
N VAL A 10 -7.07 -0.01 -13.49
CA VAL A 10 -6.84 1.28 -12.83
C VAL A 10 -6.13 1.08 -11.48
N ASP A 11 -6.55 0.10 -10.69
CA ASP A 11 -5.94 -0.23 -9.40
C ASP A 11 -4.47 -0.65 -9.57
N ILE A 12 -4.15 -1.48 -10.57
CA ILE A 12 -2.77 -1.83 -10.90
C ILE A 12 -1.95 -0.59 -11.25
N ILE A 13 -2.49 0.30 -12.09
CA ILE A 13 -1.83 1.55 -12.46
C ILE A 13 -1.60 2.41 -11.22
N LEU A 14 -2.58 2.52 -10.31
CA LEU A 14 -2.45 3.26 -9.06
C LEU A 14 -1.37 2.66 -8.17
N ILE A 15 -1.33 1.34 -8.01
CA ILE A 15 -0.29 0.65 -7.21
C ILE A 15 1.10 1.03 -7.72
N PHE A 16 1.34 0.95 -9.04
CA PHE A 16 2.64 1.31 -9.60
C PHE A 16 2.92 2.81 -9.49
N ALA A 17 1.95 3.67 -9.77
CA ALA A 17 2.09 5.11 -9.66
C ALA A 17 2.51 5.51 -8.23
N PHE A 18 1.80 5.00 -7.22
CA PHE A 18 2.12 5.24 -5.82
C PHE A 18 3.42 4.59 -5.39
N TYR A 19 3.73 3.37 -5.86
CA TYR A 19 5.03 2.75 -5.63
C TYR A 19 6.19 3.67 -6.06
N TYR A 20 6.16 4.18 -7.29
CA TYR A 20 7.21 5.07 -7.80
C TYR A 20 7.22 6.41 -7.06
N LEU A 21 6.04 6.96 -6.74
CA LEU A 21 5.90 8.20 -5.98
C LEU A 21 6.52 8.07 -4.58
N PHE A 22 6.18 7.03 -3.81
CA PHE A 22 6.76 6.81 -2.49
C PHE A 22 8.25 6.46 -2.56
N ARG A 23 8.68 5.74 -3.60
CA ARG A 23 10.10 5.47 -3.84
C ARG A 23 10.90 6.74 -4.12
N ALA A 24 10.30 7.72 -4.80
CA ALA A 24 10.92 9.01 -5.11
C ALA A 24 10.92 9.96 -3.89
N ILE A 25 9.85 9.94 -3.08
CA ILE A 25 9.72 10.81 -1.90
C ILE A 25 10.55 10.28 -0.72
N ILE A 26 10.59 8.96 -0.52
CA ILE A 26 11.22 8.35 0.66
C ILE A 26 12.57 7.76 0.30
N ASN A 27 13.62 8.32 0.91
CA ASN A 27 15.01 7.85 0.78
C ASN A 27 15.15 6.36 1.13
N GLU A 28 16.04 5.66 0.42
CA GLU A 28 16.26 4.22 0.58
C GLU A 28 16.60 3.80 2.02
N SER A 29 17.47 4.56 2.71
CA SER A 29 17.82 4.31 4.12
C SER A 29 16.61 4.38 5.04
N THR A 30 15.71 5.34 4.81
CA THR A 30 14.48 5.49 5.59
C THR A 30 13.51 4.35 5.32
N ARG A 31 13.32 3.96 4.05
CA ARG A 31 12.46 2.82 3.68
C ARG A 31 12.95 1.52 4.31
N HIS A 32 14.26 1.29 4.29
CA HIS A 32 14.84 0.11 4.92
C HIS A 32 14.65 0.10 6.44
N LYS A 33 14.93 1.21 7.13
CA LYS A 33 14.66 1.33 8.57
C LYS A 33 13.19 1.11 8.91
N MET A 34 12.27 1.65 8.10
CA MET A 34 10.83 1.43 8.25
C MET A 34 10.46 -0.04 8.07
N TYR A 35 10.99 -0.67 7.02
CA TYR A 35 10.76 -2.09 6.76
C TYR A 35 11.27 -2.97 7.90
N GLU A 36 12.49 -2.77 8.39
CA GLU A 36 13.02 -3.55 9.51
C GLU A 36 12.24 -3.34 10.81
N LYS A 37 11.83 -2.10 11.08
CA LYS A 37 11.11 -1.73 12.31
C LYS A 37 9.69 -2.31 12.34
N TYR A 38 8.96 -2.18 11.24
CA TYR A 38 7.55 -2.55 11.19
C TYR A 38 7.32 -3.92 10.54
N ILE A 39 8.07 -4.26 9.49
CA ILE A 39 7.93 -5.49 8.70
C ILE A 39 9.10 -6.45 9.03
N SER A 40 9.30 -6.70 10.33
CA SER A 40 10.40 -7.56 10.78
C SER A 40 10.16 -9.06 10.52
N SER A 41 8.91 -9.45 10.27
CA SER A 41 8.52 -10.84 9.99
C SER A 41 7.34 -10.91 9.03
N PHE A 42 7.22 -12.03 8.31
CA PHE A 42 6.10 -12.28 7.42
C PHE A 42 4.74 -12.27 8.16
N ALA A 43 4.69 -12.78 9.38
CA ALA A 43 3.47 -12.74 10.18
C ALA A 43 3.03 -11.29 10.48
N LYS A 44 3.97 -10.42 10.90
CA LYS A 44 3.67 -9.00 11.14
C LYS A 44 3.24 -8.29 9.86
N PHE A 45 3.91 -8.60 8.73
CA PHE A 45 3.51 -8.09 7.42
C PHE A 45 2.04 -8.40 7.12
N VAL A 46 1.64 -9.66 7.22
CA VAL A 46 0.27 -10.10 6.92
C VAL A 46 -0.73 -9.45 7.87
N ILE A 47 -0.43 -9.41 9.18
CA ILE A 47 -1.32 -8.81 10.19
C ILE A 47 -1.52 -7.32 9.91
N TYR A 48 -0.45 -6.57 9.65
CA TYR A 48 -0.56 -5.13 9.37
C TYR A 48 -1.30 -4.86 8.07
N LEU A 49 -1.03 -5.64 7.03
CA LEU A 49 -1.75 -5.53 5.76
C LEU A 49 -3.25 -5.78 5.97
N PHE A 50 -3.61 -6.83 6.70
CA PHE A 50 -5.00 -7.17 7.00
C PHE A 50 -5.69 -6.08 7.83
N VAL A 51 -5.11 -5.69 8.97
CA VAL A 51 -5.70 -4.70 9.88
C VAL A 51 -5.86 -3.36 9.19
N ILE A 52 -4.84 -2.88 8.47
CA ILE A 52 -4.92 -1.59 7.78
C ILE A 52 -5.94 -1.65 6.63
N THR A 53 -6.04 -2.75 5.90
CA THR A 53 -7.04 -2.92 4.85
C THR A 53 -8.46 -2.88 5.42
N ILE A 54 -8.71 -3.57 6.54
CA ILE A 54 -10.00 -3.49 7.24
C ILE A 54 -10.30 -2.07 7.70
N LEU A 55 -9.31 -1.36 8.24
CA LEU A 55 -9.48 0.02 8.67
C LEU A 55 -9.83 0.94 7.49
N ILE A 56 -9.10 0.85 6.38
CA ILE A 56 -9.36 1.64 5.16
C ILE A 56 -10.78 1.38 4.66
N THR A 57 -11.15 0.10 4.48
CA THR A 57 -12.48 -0.27 3.98
C THR A 57 -13.59 0.11 4.95
N GLY A 58 -13.39 -0.11 6.25
CA GLY A 58 -14.36 0.22 7.29
C GLY A 58 -14.60 1.72 7.43
N ILE A 59 -13.54 2.53 7.44
CA ILE A 59 -13.64 3.99 7.48
C ILE A 59 -14.29 4.51 6.20
N THR A 60 -13.89 4.00 5.04
CA THR A 60 -14.49 4.38 3.75
C THR A 60 -15.97 4.04 3.73
N ALA A 61 -16.35 2.85 4.18
CA ALA A 61 -17.74 2.45 4.29
C ALA A 61 -18.52 3.41 5.20
N LEU A 62 -18.03 3.69 6.41
CA LEU A 62 -18.69 4.60 7.36
C LEU A 62 -18.96 5.97 6.72
N ILE A 63 -17.95 6.56 6.06
CA ILE A 63 -18.08 7.85 5.37
C ILE A 63 -19.15 7.78 4.28
N PHE A 64 -19.07 6.79 3.39
CA PHE A 64 -19.93 6.72 2.20
C PHE A 64 -21.37 6.31 2.53
N TYR A 65 -21.58 5.52 3.59
CA TYR A 65 -22.92 5.27 4.12
C TYR A 65 -23.54 6.55 4.68
N LYS A 66 -22.77 7.38 5.40
CA LYS A 66 -23.26 8.66 5.93
C LYS A 66 -23.61 9.65 4.81
N THR A 67 -22.85 9.67 3.72
CA THR A 67 -23.06 10.62 2.60
C THR A 67 -23.98 10.09 1.50
N ARG A 68 -24.57 8.90 1.64
CA ARG A 68 -25.43 8.23 0.63
C ARG A 68 -24.76 7.97 -0.73
N TYR A 69 -23.42 7.96 -0.79
CA TYR A 69 -22.65 7.71 -2.00
C TYR A 69 -22.24 6.24 -2.17
N VAL A 70 -22.99 5.31 -1.59
CA VAL A 70 -22.66 3.88 -1.49
C VAL A 70 -22.27 3.20 -2.81
N ASN A 71 -22.76 3.70 -3.95
CA ASN A 71 -22.42 3.20 -5.28
C ASN A 71 -20.92 3.33 -5.62
N TYR A 72 -20.22 4.30 -5.01
CA TYR A 72 -18.80 4.54 -5.25
C TYR A 72 -17.89 3.81 -4.25
N LEU A 73 -18.46 3.16 -3.23
CA LEU A 73 -17.72 2.54 -2.13
C LEU A 73 -16.67 1.56 -2.65
N ASN A 74 -17.05 0.65 -3.55
CA ASN A 74 -16.13 -0.37 -4.07
C ASN A 74 -14.97 0.24 -4.86
N VAL A 75 -15.22 1.30 -5.64
CA VAL A 75 -14.19 1.95 -6.47
C VAL A 75 -13.22 2.72 -5.58
N ILE A 76 -13.73 3.54 -4.66
CA ILE A 76 -12.90 4.38 -3.79
C ILE A 76 -12.16 3.54 -2.75
N SER A 77 -12.81 2.54 -2.15
CA SER A 77 -12.16 1.63 -1.21
C SER A 77 -11.02 0.87 -1.88
N SER A 78 -11.22 0.34 -3.10
CA SER A 78 -10.17 -0.36 -3.84
C SER A 78 -9.01 0.57 -4.21
N ALA A 79 -9.30 1.80 -4.64
CA ALA A 79 -8.29 2.80 -4.95
C ALA A 79 -7.44 3.18 -3.73
N LEU A 80 -8.07 3.39 -2.56
CA LEU A 80 -7.36 3.70 -1.31
C LEU A 80 -6.48 2.53 -0.84
N VAL A 81 -6.98 1.30 -0.97
CA VAL A 81 -6.18 0.10 -0.68
C VAL A 81 -5.00 0.00 -1.66
N SER A 82 -5.19 0.33 -2.94
CA SER A 82 -4.13 0.37 -3.95
C SER A 82 -3.02 1.36 -3.60
N VAL A 83 -3.35 2.54 -3.07
CA VAL A 83 -2.37 3.50 -2.54
C VAL A 83 -1.54 2.87 -1.41
N PHE A 84 -2.21 2.23 -0.45
CA PHE A 84 -1.56 1.58 0.67
C PHE A 84 -0.66 0.42 0.23
N VAL A 85 -1.12 -0.42 -0.71
CA VAL A 85 -0.31 -1.51 -1.27
C VAL A 85 0.92 -0.96 -2.01
N GLY A 86 0.76 0.10 -2.82
CA GLY A 86 1.88 0.78 -3.48
C GLY A 86 2.92 1.31 -2.48
N PHE A 87 2.46 1.89 -1.37
CA PHE A 87 3.32 2.28 -0.26
C PHE A 87 4.09 1.10 0.34
N VAL A 88 3.39 0.02 0.69
CA VAL A 88 3.99 -1.18 1.29
C VAL A 88 5.06 -1.78 0.37
N ILE A 89 4.78 -1.91 -0.92
CA ILE A 89 5.74 -2.41 -1.92
C ILE A 89 6.96 -1.48 -2.01
N SER A 90 6.78 -0.16 -1.88
CA SER A 90 7.89 0.79 -1.91
C SER A 90 8.88 0.60 -0.75
N LEU A 91 8.39 0.12 0.39
CA LEU A 91 9.21 -0.15 1.58
C LEU A 91 10.08 -1.41 1.43
N VAL A 92 9.69 -2.34 0.56
CA VAL A 92 10.44 -3.59 0.36
C VAL A 92 11.87 -3.26 -0.13
N PRO A 93 12.91 -3.75 0.57
CA PRO A 93 14.28 -3.53 0.14
C PRO A 93 14.52 -4.25 -1.20
N THR A 94 14.95 -3.50 -2.22
CA THR A 94 15.10 -4.00 -3.60
C THR A 94 16.52 -4.48 -3.92
N LYS A 95 17.46 -4.32 -2.98
CA LYS A 95 18.84 -4.80 -3.05
C LYS A 95 19.23 -5.36 -1.69
N GLY A 96 20.12 -6.35 -1.67
CA GLY A 96 20.80 -6.81 -0.45
C GLY A 96 21.63 -5.66 0.15
N ALA A 97 20.97 -4.76 0.87
CA ALA A 97 21.58 -3.57 1.48
C ALA A 97 22.53 -3.92 2.65
N GLY A 98 22.72 -5.21 2.94
CA GLY A 98 23.66 -5.73 3.92
C GLY A 98 25.13 -5.70 3.49
N ASP A 99 25.45 -5.65 2.19
CA ASP A 99 26.85 -5.76 1.74
C ASP A 99 27.64 -4.45 1.71
N LYS A 100 26.97 -3.29 1.87
CA LYS A 100 27.68 -1.99 1.86
C LYS A 100 28.10 -1.48 3.25
N LYS A 101 27.70 -2.17 4.33
CA LYS A 101 28.05 -1.79 5.71
C LYS A 101 29.24 -2.54 6.30
N LYS A 102 29.77 -3.57 5.62
CA LYS A 102 30.91 -4.36 6.10
C LYS A 102 32.30 -3.85 5.65
N HIS A 103 32.35 -2.83 4.79
CA HIS A 103 33.59 -2.20 4.35
C HIS A 103 33.57 -0.70 4.62
N LYS A 104 33.71 -0.33 5.89
CA LYS A 104 34.35 0.92 6.31
C LYS A 104 34.91 0.78 7.70
#